data_AF-A0A9D1FF50-F1
#
_entry.id   AF-A0A9D1FF50-F1
#
_cell.length_a   1.000
_cell.length_b   1.000
_cell.length_c   1.000
_cell.angle_alpha   90.00
_cell.angle_beta   90.00
_cell.angle_gamma   90.00
#
_symmetry.space_group_name_H-M   'P 1'
#
loop_
_entity.id
_entity.type
_entity.pdbx_description
1 polymer ?
#
loop_
_entity_poly.entity_id
_entity_poly.type
_entity_poly.pdbx_seq_one_letter_code
_entity_poly.pdbx_strand_id
1 'polypeptide(L)'
;MNCDIDKLATILGLSQYQKSVLMANRDAYNMSRLVKRGCALYAPRAASRNIFDFVQCIFCGRRADLIGRDKMLVRNTRGIDFRARGFYSAPVGRYRYYADDAGNIIARDVFIRETGRK
;
A
#
# COMPACT_ATOMS: atom_id res chain seq x y z
N MET A 1 -16.83 20.10 3.25
CA MET A 1 -17.24 18.70 3.50
C MET A 1 -16.02 17.79 3.39
N ASN A 2 -15.37 17.48 4.53
CA ASN A 2 -14.18 16.60 4.65
C ASN A 2 -14.50 15.25 5.33
N CYS A 3 -15.79 14.97 5.53
CA CYS A 3 -16.31 13.99 6.48
C CYS A 3 -15.98 12.53 6.13
N ASP A 4 -15.62 12.23 4.88
CA ASP A 4 -15.39 10.84 4.45
C ASP A 4 -13.99 10.34 4.80
N ILE A 5 -12.95 11.18 4.67
CA ILE A 5 -11.58 10.78 5.01
C ILE A 5 -11.41 10.66 6.51
N ASP A 6 -12.04 11.55 7.29
CA ASP A 6 -12.03 11.46 8.75
C ASP A 6 -12.68 10.15 9.24
N LYS A 7 -13.84 9.79 8.68
CA LYS A 7 -14.51 8.51 8.99
C LYS A 7 -13.66 7.31 8.56
N LEU A 8 -13.10 7.32 7.34
CA LEU A 8 -12.21 6.26 6.87
C LEU A 8 -10.96 6.13 7.76
N ALA A 9 -10.41 7.25 8.21
CA ALA A 9 -9.28 7.28 9.12
C ALA A 9 -9.63 6.65 10.46
N THR A 10 -10.82 6.92 11.00
CA THR A 10 -11.30 6.28 12.23
C THR A 10 -11.55 4.78 12.04
N ILE A 11 -12.24 4.38 10.96
CA ILE A 11 -12.59 2.97 10.69
C ILE A 11 -11.33 2.12 10.48
N LEU A 12 -10.35 2.63 9.72
CA LEU A 12 -9.10 1.93 9.46
C LEU A 12 -8.05 2.14 10.57
N GLY A 13 -8.29 3.05 11.52
CA GLY A 13 -7.34 3.46 12.55
C GLY A 13 -6.05 4.06 11.97
N LEU A 14 -6.17 4.93 10.96
CA LEU A 14 -5.01 5.53 10.27
C LEU A 14 -4.21 6.44 11.18
N SER A 15 -2.90 6.49 10.97
CA SER A 15 -2.05 7.49 11.62
C SER A 15 -2.32 8.89 11.08
N GLN A 16 -1.88 9.91 11.82
CA GLN A 16 -1.98 11.31 11.38
C GLN A 16 -1.25 11.55 10.05
N TYR A 17 -0.11 10.89 9.84
CA TYR A 17 0.62 10.94 8.57
C TYR A 17 -0.15 10.28 7.43
N GLN A 18 -0.70 9.08 7.63
CA GLN A 18 -1.51 8.41 6.60
C GLN A 18 -2.71 9.26 6.20
N LYS A 19 -3.37 9.85 7.20
CA LYS A 19 -4.49 10.76 6.99
C LYS A 19 -4.06 11.99 6.18
N SER A 20 -2.95 12.64 6.52
CA SER A 20 -2.50 13.83 5.79
C SER A 20 -2.12 13.52 4.33
N VAL A 21 -1.47 12.38 4.08
CA VAL A 21 -1.12 11.93 2.73
C VAL A 21 -2.38 11.64 1.89
N LEU A 22 -3.37 10.97 2.49
CA LEU A 22 -4.66 10.70 1.83
C LEU A 22 -5.44 11.98 1.54
N MET A 23 -5.44 12.95 2.46
CA MET A 23 -6.08 14.25 2.26
C MET A 23 -5.40 15.04 1.15
N ALA A 24 -4.07 15.08 1.14
CA ALA A 24 -3.29 15.80 0.14
C ALA A 24 -3.41 15.21 -1.28
N ASN A 25 -3.67 13.91 -1.41
CA ASN A 25 -3.70 13.20 -2.69
C ASN A 25 -5.04 12.50 -2.93
N ARG A 26 -6.15 13.10 -2.44
CA ARG A 26 -7.48 12.47 -2.44
C ARG A 26 -7.88 11.95 -3.82
N ASP A 27 -7.69 12.76 -4.84
CA ASP A 27 -8.14 12.46 -6.20
C ASP A 27 -7.21 11.45 -6.92
N ALA A 28 -6.02 11.24 -6.38
CA ALA A 28 -5.06 10.28 -6.92
C ALA A 28 -5.34 8.84 -6.45
N TYR A 29 -6.15 8.65 -5.40
CA TYR A 29 -6.41 7.34 -4.79
C TYR A 29 -7.85 6.88 -4.97
N ASN A 30 -8.02 5.56 -5.07
CA ASN A 30 -9.32 4.92 -4.98
C ASN A 30 -9.66 4.68 -3.50
N MET A 31 -10.36 5.65 -2.91
CA MET A 31 -10.71 5.65 -1.49
C MET A 31 -11.56 4.45 -1.05
N SER A 32 -12.37 3.88 -1.95
CA SER A 32 -13.21 2.71 -1.66
C SER A 32 -12.43 1.39 -1.56
N ARG A 33 -11.17 1.37 -1.99
CA ARG A 33 -10.32 0.15 -2.00
C ARG A 33 -9.08 0.30 -1.11
N LEU A 34 -9.09 1.26 -0.19
CA LEU A 34 -8.06 1.37 0.84
C LEU A 34 -8.07 0.14 1.72
N VAL A 35 -6.89 -0.42 1.99
CA VAL A 35 -6.73 -1.57 2.89
C VAL A 35 -5.57 -1.29 3.82
N LYS A 36 -5.80 -1.33 5.13
CA LYS A 36 -4.72 -1.25 6.11
C LYS A 36 -4.36 -2.65 6.60
N ARG A 37 -3.06 -2.95 6.65
CA ARG A 37 -2.51 -4.18 7.24
C ARG A 37 -1.30 -3.82 8.10
N GLY A 38 -1.39 -4.14 9.38
CA GLY A 38 -0.40 -3.70 10.36
C GLY A 38 -0.31 -2.17 10.38
N CYS A 39 0.91 -1.65 10.23
CA CYS A 39 1.20 -0.23 10.14
C CYS A 39 1.16 0.33 8.72
N ALA A 40 0.99 -0.52 7.71
CA ALA A 40 0.99 -0.12 6.31
C ALA A 40 -0.44 0.05 5.76
N LEU A 41 -0.68 1.18 5.11
CA LEU A 41 -1.90 1.47 4.36
C LEU A 41 -1.61 1.25 2.87
N TYR A 42 -2.31 0.28 2.29
CA TYR A 42 -2.40 0.09 0.85
C TYR A 42 -3.39 1.10 0.26
N ALA A 43 -2.85 2.04 -0.51
CA ALA A 43 -3.62 3.06 -1.22
C ALA A 43 -3.54 2.79 -2.73
N PRO A 44 -4.50 2.05 -3.31
CA PRO A 44 -4.54 1.85 -4.75
C PRO A 44 -4.79 3.18 -5.45
N ARG A 45 -4.03 3.46 -6.49
CA ARG A 45 -4.24 4.68 -7.28
C ARG A 45 -5.54 4.60 -8.07
N ALA A 46 -6.18 5.75 -8.25
CA ALA A 46 -7.32 5.88 -9.13
C ALA A 46 -6.90 5.43 -10.54
N ALA A 47 -7.79 4.72 -11.24
CA ALA A 47 -7.50 4.30 -12.59
C ALA A 47 -7.35 5.55 -13.47
N SER A 48 -6.16 5.71 -14.05
CA SER A 48 -5.95 6.67 -15.13
C SER A 48 -6.97 6.39 -16.24
N ARG A 49 -7.56 7.43 -16.82
CA ARG A 49 -8.52 7.32 -17.95
C ARG A 49 -7.85 6.78 -19.23
N ASN A 50 -6.56 6.49 -19.20
CA ASN A 50 -5.81 5.97 -20.33
C ASN A 50 -6.04 4.46 -20.51
N ILE A 51 -6.47 4.06 -21.71
CA ILE A 51 -6.76 2.68 -22.10
C ILE A 51 -5.53 1.76 -21.92
N PHE A 52 -4.32 2.29 -22.16
CA PHE A 52 -3.07 1.57 -21.90
C PHE A 52 -2.88 1.19 -20.42
N ASP A 53 -3.21 2.09 -19.49
CA ASP A 53 -3.14 1.80 -18.06
C ASP A 53 -4.19 0.76 -17.64
N PHE A 54 -5.36 0.75 -18.29
CA PHE A 54 -6.42 -0.22 -18.02
C PHE A 54 -6.00 -1.65 -18.38
N VAL A 55 -5.47 -1.85 -19.59
CA VAL A 55 -4.95 -3.15 -20.03
C VAL A 55 -3.79 -3.59 -19.14
N GLN A 56 -2.87 -2.69 -18.80
CA GLN A 56 -1.76 -3.00 -17.92
C GLN A 56 -2.19 -3.30 -16.46
N CYS A 57 -3.30 -2.74 -15.99
CA CYS A 57 -3.89 -3.09 -14.70
C CYS A 57 -4.49 -4.50 -14.69
N ILE A 58 -5.05 -4.97 -15.80
CA ILE A 58 -5.60 -6.33 -15.93
C ILE A 58 -4.46 -7.36 -15.91
N PHE A 59 -3.37 -7.11 -16.63
CA PHE A 59 -2.26 -8.07 -16.74
C PHE A 59 -1.23 -7.99 -15.61
N CYS A 60 -0.97 -6.81 -15.04
CA CYS A 60 0.12 -6.62 -14.06
C CYS A 60 -0.34 -6.13 -12.68
N GLY A 61 -1.65 -6.02 -12.45
CA GLY A 61 -2.22 -5.44 -11.24
C GLY A 61 -2.19 -3.91 -11.22
N ARG A 62 -3.00 -3.32 -10.34
CA ARG A 62 -3.08 -1.86 -10.17
C ARG A 62 -1.84 -1.32 -9.45
N ARG A 63 -1.39 -0.13 -9.84
CA ARG A 63 -0.37 0.61 -9.10
C ARG A 63 -0.95 1.08 -7.78
N ALA A 64 -0.17 0.96 -6.72
CA ALA A 64 -0.55 1.39 -5.40
C ALA A 64 0.62 2.07 -4.70
N ASP A 65 0.23 2.93 -3.79
CA ASP A 65 1.10 3.61 -2.86
C ASP A 65 0.98 2.89 -1.52
N LEU A 66 2.11 2.58 -0.91
CA LEU A 66 2.15 1.96 0.40
C LEU A 66 2.61 2.99 1.42
N ILE A 67 1.68 3.39 2.29
CA ILE A 67 1.89 4.47 3.24
C ILE A 67 2.09 3.84 4.62
N GLY A 68 3.29 3.93 5.17
CA GLY A 68 3.59 3.47 6.52
C GLY A 68 2.95 4.37 7.59
N ARG A 69 3.28 4.10 8.85
CA ARG A 69 2.75 4.87 9.98
C ARG A 69 3.17 6.35 9.93
N ASP A 70 4.40 6.62 9.50
CA ASP A 70 5.06 7.92 9.59
C ASP A 70 5.76 8.33 8.28
N LYS A 71 5.90 7.40 7.34
CA LYS A 71 6.60 7.61 6.07
C LYS A 71 5.96 6.87 4.91
N MET A 72 6.24 7.32 3.69
CA MET A 72 5.93 6.57 2.48
C MET A 72 6.89 5.38 2.35
N LEU A 73 6.35 4.17 2.18
CA LEU A 73 7.14 2.94 2.08
C LEU A 73 7.51 2.66 0.62
N VAL A 74 6.49 2.61 -0.25
CA VAL A 74 6.69 2.53 -1.70
C VAL A 74 5.66 3.36 -2.43
N ARG A 75 6.02 3.87 -3.61
CA ARG A 75 5.15 4.73 -4.41
C ARG A 75 5.01 4.17 -5.82
N ASN A 76 3.79 4.18 -6.32
CA ASN A 76 3.42 3.86 -7.68
C ASN A 76 3.87 2.44 -8.08
N THR A 77 3.81 1.52 -7.13
CA THR A 77 4.36 0.16 -7.25
C THR A 77 3.26 -0.84 -7.57
N ARG A 78 3.55 -1.79 -8.47
CA ARG A 78 2.68 -2.95 -8.76
C ARG A 78 3.19 -4.18 -8.02
N GLY A 79 2.34 -5.19 -7.89
CA GLY A 79 2.75 -6.48 -7.32
C GLY A 79 3.16 -6.39 -5.85
N ILE A 80 2.52 -5.49 -5.08
CA ILE A 80 2.64 -5.47 -3.63
C ILE A 80 1.89 -6.68 -3.08
N ASP A 81 2.59 -7.55 -2.38
CA ASP A 81 2.06 -8.79 -1.83
C ASP A 81 1.99 -8.70 -0.31
N PHE A 82 0.78 -8.68 0.24
CA PHE A 82 0.56 -8.68 1.68
C PHE A 82 0.37 -10.10 2.18
N ARG A 83 1.12 -10.44 3.22
CA ARG A 83 1.05 -11.73 3.91
C ARG A 83 0.33 -11.58 5.24
N ALA A 84 0.18 -12.73 5.91
CA ALA A 84 -0.40 -12.79 7.25
C ALA A 84 0.41 -11.91 8.22
N ARG A 85 -0.23 -11.47 9.30
CA ARG A 85 0.36 -10.63 10.35
C ARG A 85 0.79 -9.22 9.93
N GLY A 86 0.64 -8.84 8.65
CA GLY A 86 0.94 -7.49 8.17
C GLY A 86 2.25 -7.36 7.41
N PHE A 87 3.02 -8.45 7.30
CA PHE A 87 4.20 -8.52 6.45
C PHE A 87 3.84 -8.23 4.99
N TYR A 88 4.74 -7.57 4.27
CA TYR A 88 4.54 -7.34 2.85
C TYR A 88 5.85 -7.37 2.06
N SER A 89 5.72 -7.64 0.77
CA SER A 89 6.83 -7.52 -0.17
C SER A 89 6.41 -6.68 -1.38
N ALA A 90 7.36 -5.92 -1.92
CA ALA A 90 7.12 -5.04 -3.05
C ALA A 90 8.34 -5.04 -4.00
N PRO A 91 8.15 -5.01 -5.33
CA PRO A 91 9.26 -4.85 -6.26
C PRO A 91 9.80 -3.41 -6.22
N VAL A 92 11.12 -3.29 -6.17
CA VAL A 92 11.86 -2.01 -6.23
C VAL A 92 12.99 -2.18 -7.26
N GLY A 93 12.74 -1.71 -8.49
CA GLY A 93 13.65 -1.94 -9.62
C GLY A 93 13.78 -3.43 -9.95
N ARG A 94 15.01 -3.95 -9.99
CA ARG A 94 15.29 -5.39 -10.21
C ARG A 94 15.21 -6.22 -8.93
N TYR A 95 15.06 -5.58 -7.77
CA TYR A 95 15.08 -6.22 -6.47
C TYR A 95 13.67 -6.31 -5.87
N ARG A 96 13.49 -7.18 -4.89
CA ARG A 96 12.27 -7.27 -4.09
C ARG A 96 12.59 -6.82 -2.67
N TYR A 97 11.83 -5.84 -2.22
CA TYR A 97 11.82 -5.32 -0.86
C TYR A 97 10.91 -6.17 0.01
N TYR A 98 11.34 -6.48 1.23
CA TYR A 98 10.56 -7.21 2.23
C TYR A 98 10.49 -6.38 3.51
N ALA A 99 9.32 -6.37 4.14
CA ALA A 99 9.12 -5.66 5.38
C ALA A 99 8.20 -6.41 6.33
N ASP A 100 8.39 -6.13 7.61
CA ASP A 100 7.50 -6.55 8.68
C ASP A 100 6.20 -5.74 8.69
N ASP A 101 5.34 -6.04 9.66
CA ASP A 101 4.06 -5.36 9.87
C ASP A 101 4.21 -3.91 10.37
N ALA A 102 5.37 -3.55 10.91
CA ALA A 102 5.71 -2.18 11.29
C ALA A 102 6.23 -1.34 10.09
N GLY A 103 6.63 -1.99 9.00
CA GLY A 103 7.24 -1.35 7.83
C GLY A 103 8.75 -1.19 7.93
N ASN A 104 9.41 -1.94 8.82
CA ASN A 104 10.86 -2.04 8.86
C ASN A 104 11.34 -2.99 7.76
N ILE A 105 12.50 -2.67 7.19
CA ILE A 105 13.15 -3.52 6.19
C ILE A 105 13.61 -4.79 6.89
N ILE A 106 13.24 -5.95 6.35
CA ILE A 106 13.73 -7.24 6.82
C ILE A 106 14.39 -8.02 5.70
N ALA A 107 15.25 -8.94 6.07
CA ALA A 107 15.87 -9.86 5.12
C ALA A 107 14.83 -10.89 4.60
N ARG A 108 15.08 -11.41 3.39
CA ARG A 108 14.17 -12.34 2.71
C ARG A 108 13.93 -13.62 3.52
N ASP A 109 14.99 -14.16 4.10
CA ASP A 109 14.95 -15.37 4.94
C ASP A 109 14.03 -15.19 6.16
N VAL A 110 14.10 -14.03 6.82
CA VAL A 110 13.19 -13.67 7.91
C VAL A 110 11.76 -13.60 7.41
N PHE A 111 11.52 -12.94 6.27
CA PHE A 111 10.19 -12.87 5.67
C PHE A 111 9.63 -14.26 5.33
N ILE A 112 10.42 -15.14 4.72
CA ILE A 112 10.00 -16.51 4.38
C ILE A 112 9.67 -17.30 5.65
N ARG A 113 10.50 -17.18 6.70
CA ARG A 113 10.28 -17.87 7.98
C ARG A 113 8.98 -17.44 8.65
N GLU A 114 8.71 -16.14 8.70
CA GLU A 114 7.52 -15.60 9.37
C GLU A 114 6.23 -15.80 8.55
N THR A 115 6.34 -15.88 7.21
CA THR A 115 5.17 -15.99 6.31
C THR A 115 4.95 -17.39 5.74
N GLY A 116 5.91 -18.30 5.94
CA GLY A 116 5.82 -19.72 5.54
C GLY A 116 5.91 -19.98 4.03
N ARG A 117 6.37 -19.02 3.22
CA ARG A 117 6.36 -19.16 1.73
C ARG A 117 7.68 -18.68 1.10
N LYS A 118 8.28 -19.54 0.26
CA LYS A 118 9.55 -19.30 -0.47
C LYS A 118 9.40 -18.41 -1.71
#